data_AF-A0A1H4DLW0-F1
#
_entry.id   AF-A0A1H4DLW0-F1
#
_cell.length_a   1.000
_cell.length_b   1.000
_cell.length_c   1.000
_cell.angle_alpha   90.00
_cell.angle_beta   90.00
_cell.angle_gamma   90.00
#
_symmetry.space_group_name_H-M   'P 1'
#
loop_
_entity.id
_entity.type
_entity.pdbx_description
1 polymer ?
#
loop_
_entity_poly.entity_id
_entity_poly.type
_entity_poly.pdbx_seq_one_letter_code
_entity_poly.pdbx_strand_id
1 'polypeptide(L)'
;MYFLSYIAVRPENLPEALRWYPGAGLYRNVHLIITDEIHIPACGTYITSPVVSAGFAKVLLKTKVEGIKAETSSLRLATEIKDAAGKTVSAFSSVLLATDDGQFEQQLIVNTPALRSPETPNL
;
A
#
# COMPACT_ATOMS: atom_id res chain seq x y z
N MET A 1 9.08 -10.49 -33.61
CA MET A 1 9.68 -11.67 -32.96
C MET A 1 9.07 -11.76 -31.57
N TYR A 2 8.16 -12.71 -31.33
CA TYR A 2 7.48 -12.87 -30.04
C TYR A 2 8.30 -13.82 -29.16
N PHE A 3 8.64 -13.40 -27.95
CA PHE A 3 9.17 -14.30 -26.93
C PHE A 3 7.99 -14.85 -26.12
N LEU A 4 7.93 -16.17 -25.97
CA LEU A 4 7.04 -16.84 -25.03
C LEU A 4 7.65 -16.76 -23.62
N SER A 5 6.90 -16.20 -22.68
CA SER A 5 7.24 -16.23 -21.25
C SER A 5 6.42 -17.32 -20.56
N TYR A 6 7.08 -18.20 -19.82
CA TYR A 6 6.42 -19.19 -18.97
C TYR A 6 6.98 -19.12 -17.55
N ILE A 7 6.14 -19.39 -16.55
CA ILE A 7 6.52 -19.53 -15.15
C ILE A 7 6.05 -20.90 -14.66
N ALA A 8 6.92 -21.63 -13.97
CA ALA A 8 6.60 -22.94 -13.42
C ALA A 8 6.98 -22.97 -11.94
N VAL A 9 6.08 -23.51 -11.11
CA VAL A 9 6.28 -23.67 -9.67
C VAL A 9 6.02 -25.12 -9.32
N ARG A 10 7.00 -25.77 -8.69
CA ARG A 10 6.87 -27.13 -8.15
C ARG A 10 6.90 -27.07 -6.63
N PRO A 11 5.75 -27.18 -5.94
CA PRO A 11 5.75 -27.29 -4.49
C PRO A 11 6.27 -28.67 -4.08
N GLU A 12 7.07 -28.70 -3.02
CA GLU A 12 7.50 -29.93 -2.35
C GLU A 12 7.12 -29.83 -0.87
N ASN A 13 6.39 -30.83 -0.39
CA ASN A 13 5.98 -30.91 1.01
C ASN A 13 6.42 -32.27 1.56
N LEU A 14 7.33 -32.25 2.53
CA LEU A 14 7.95 -33.46 3.08
C LEU A 14 7.03 -34.13 4.12
N PRO A 15 7.05 -35.47 4.22
CA PRO A 15 6.34 -36.19 5.27
C PRO A 15 6.76 -35.72 6.67
N GLU A 16 5.79 -35.67 7.60
CA GLU A 16 6.02 -35.38 9.03
C GLU A 16 6.68 -34.02 9.35
N ALA A 17 6.76 -33.10 8.37
CA ALA A 17 7.41 -31.80 8.54
C ALA A 17 6.67 -30.84 9.49
N LEU A 18 5.38 -31.08 9.77
CA LEU A 18 4.51 -30.14 10.47
C LEU A 18 3.54 -30.85 11.43
N ARG A 19 3.30 -30.21 12.58
CA ARG A 19 2.39 -30.72 13.64
C ARG A 19 0.91 -30.49 13.34
N TRP A 20 0.60 -29.56 12.45
CA TRP A 20 -0.76 -29.20 12.06
C TRP A 20 -0.92 -29.33 10.54
N TYR A 21 -2.16 -29.51 10.07
CA TYR A 21 -2.44 -29.63 8.64
C TYR A 21 -2.02 -28.35 7.89
N PRO A 22 -1.04 -28.43 6.96
CA PRO A 22 -0.45 -27.24 6.38
C PRO A 22 -1.10 -26.81 5.06
N GLY A 23 -1.95 -27.65 4.47
CA GLY A 23 -2.27 -27.56 3.04
C GLY A 23 -1.06 -27.91 2.16
N ALA A 24 -1.18 -27.74 0.84
CA ALA A 24 -0.06 -27.91 -0.08
C ALA A 24 -0.23 -27.03 -1.32
N GLY A 25 0.88 -26.50 -1.85
CA GLY A 25 0.91 -25.71 -3.08
C GLY A 25 0.60 -24.22 -2.89
N LEU A 26 0.17 -23.57 -3.97
CA LEU A 26 -0.18 -22.14 -4.00
C LEU A 26 -1.57 -21.92 -3.38
N TYR A 27 -1.64 -21.88 -2.05
CA TYR A 27 -2.88 -21.81 -1.26
C TYR A 27 -3.42 -20.38 -1.06
N ARG A 28 -2.75 -19.36 -1.63
CA ARG A 28 -3.16 -17.94 -1.56
C ARG A 28 -3.12 -17.33 -2.96
N ASN A 29 -3.78 -16.18 -3.07
CA ASN A 29 -3.87 -15.43 -4.32
C ASN A 29 -2.49 -15.07 -4.88
N VAL A 30 -2.38 -15.13 -6.21
CA VAL A 30 -1.22 -14.70 -6.98
C VAL A 30 -1.63 -13.49 -7.80
N HIS A 31 -0.77 -12.48 -7.84
CA HIS A 31 -1.00 -11.24 -8.58
C HIS A 31 0.16 -11.00 -9.54
N LEU A 32 -0.16 -10.65 -10.79
CA LEU A 32 0.77 -10.04 -11.73
C LEU A 32 0.55 -8.53 -11.66
N ILE A 33 1.58 -7.79 -11.23
CA ILE A 33 1.53 -6.34 -11.09
C ILE A 33 2.38 -5.74 -12.21
N ILE A 34 1.77 -4.90 -13.04
CA ILE A 34 2.43 -4.17 -14.12
C ILE A 34 2.38 -2.69 -13.74
N THR A 35 3.53 -2.04 -13.69
CA THR A 35 3.68 -0.64 -13.31
C THR A 35 4.59 0.08 -14.29
N ASP A 36 4.49 1.41 -14.31
CA ASP A 36 5.49 2.25 -14.98
C ASP A 36 6.85 2.19 -14.25
N GLU A 37 7.91 2.73 -14.87
CA GLU A 37 9.24 2.81 -14.25
C GLU A 37 9.17 3.51 -12.88
N ILE A 38 8.42 4.61 -12.80
CA ILE A 38 8.20 5.36 -11.56
C ILE A 38 6.88 4.90 -10.93
N HIS A 39 6.97 4.21 -9.79
CA HIS A 39 5.80 3.57 -9.20
C HIS A 39 5.95 3.38 -7.69
N ILE A 40 4.84 3.11 -7.02
CA ILE A 40 4.83 2.65 -5.63
C ILE A 40 5.00 1.12 -5.66
N PRO A 41 6.05 0.54 -5.04
CA PRO A 41 6.28 -0.90 -5.07
C PRO A 41 5.25 -1.65 -4.22
N ALA A 42 5.24 -2.99 -4.34
CA ALA A 42 4.41 -3.83 -3.47
C ALA A 42 4.74 -3.56 -1.99
N CYS A 43 3.69 -3.40 -1.16
CA CYS A 43 3.81 -2.98 0.23
C CYS A 43 4.54 -1.63 0.42
N GLY A 44 4.53 -0.75 -0.59
CA GLY A 44 5.21 0.55 -0.56
C GLY A 44 4.51 1.62 0.28
N THR A 45 3.28 1.40 0.73
CA THR A 45 2.54 2.33 1.60
C THR A 45 2.42 1.79 3.00
N TYR A 46 2.65 2.66 3.99
CA TYR A 46 2.44 2.38 5.40
C TYR A 46 1.61 3.50 6.04
N ILE A 47 0.50 3.12 6.67
CA ILE A 47 -0.50 4.06 7.20
C ILE A 47 -0.57 3.88 8.71
N THR A 48 -0.51 4.99 9.45
CA THR A 48 -0.76 5.00 10.89
C THR A 48 -1.68 6.15 11.28
N SER A 49 -2.33 6.04 12.44
CA SER A 49 -3.18 7.08 13.00
C SER A 49 -2.68 7.46 14.40
N PRO A 50 -1.59 8.24 14.52
CA PRO A 50 -0.94 8.50 15.80
C PRO A 50 -1.79 9.33 16.78
N VAL A 51 -2.82 10.02 16.28
CA VAL A 51 -3.79 10.75 17.11
C VAL A 51 -5.19 10.40 16.64
N VAL A 52 -6.02 9.91 17.55
CA VAL A 52 -7.40 9.51 17.27
C VAL A 52 -8.32 10.07 18.36
N SER A 53 -9.36 10.77 17.95
CA SER A 53 -10.41 11.30 18.83
C SER A 53 -11.75 11.31 18.09
N ALA A 54 -12.84 11.61 18.81
CA ALA A 54 -14.16 11.79 18.19
C ALA A 54 -14.23 13.01 17.25
N GLY A 55 -13.41 14.05 17.50
CA GLY A 55 -13.41 15.27 16.70
C GLY A 55 -12.55 15.18 15.44
N PHE A 56 -11.41 14.49 15.53
CA PHE A 56 -10.51 14.27 14.39
C PHE A 56 -9.58 13.07 14.60
N ALA A 57 -9.08 12.54 13.49
CA ALA A 57 -7.93 11.65 13.46
C ALA A 57 -6.82 12.25 12.60
N LYS A 58 -5.58 12.20 13.09
CA LYS A 58 -4.38 12.48 12.29
C LYS A 58 -3.95 11.18 11.65
N VAL A 59 -3.89 11.16 10.32
CA VAL A 59 -3.41 10.03 9.51
C VAL A 59 -2.03 10.37 8.97
N LEU A 60 -1.07 9.50 9.21
CA LEU A 60 0.28 9.58 8.70
C LEU A 60 0.48 8.51 7.63
N LEU A 61 0.83 8.95 6.42
CA LEU A 61 1.17 8.08 5.29
C LEU A 61 2.67 8.15 5.04
N LYS A 62 3.33 6.99 5.02
CA LYS A 62 4.66 6.82 4.46
C LYS A 62 4.53 6.08 3.14
N THR A 63 5.06 6.64 2.07
CA THR A 63 4.96 6.10 0.72
C THR A 63 6.35 5.98 0.11
N LYS A 64 6.75 4.76 -0.22
CA LYS A 64 7.90 4.47 -1.05
C LYS A 64 7.53 4.65 -2.51
N VAL A 65 8.39 5.31 -3.28
CA VAL A 65 8.31 5.44 -4.73
C VAL A 65 9.66 5.02 -5.30
N GLU A 66 9.64 4.06 -6.22
CA GLU A 66 10.81 3.56 -6.93
C GLU A 66 10.90 4.19 -8.33
N GLY A 67 12.10 4.17 -8.93
CA GLY A 67 12.33 4.66 -10.30
C GLY A 67 12.57 6.16 -10.44
N ILE A 68 12.56 6.94 -9.35
CA ILE A 68 12.88 8.38 -9.38
C ILE A 68 14.36 8.57 -9.73
N LYS A 69 14.66 9.38 -10.75
CA LYS A 69 16.01 9.75 -11.18
C LYS A 69 16.24 11.25 -10.93
N ALA A 70 17.50 11.68 -10.86
CA ALA A 70 17.86 13.08 -10.57
C ALA A 70 17.29 14.09 -11.59
N GLU A 71 17.05 13.64 -12.82
CA GLU A 71 16.51 14.41 -13.95
C GLU A 71 14.98 14.29 -14.09
N THR A 72 14.34 13.49 -13.23
CA THR A 72 12.88 13.41 -13.18
C THR A 72 12.32 14.71 -12.61
N SER A 73 11.78 15.55 -13.48
CA SER A 73 11.14 16.81 -13.08
C SER A 73 9.63 16.65 -12.89
N SER A 74 9.07 17.40 -11.94
CA SER A 74 7.62 17.61 -11.77
C SER A 74 6.76 16.40 -11.39
N LEU A 75 7.27 15.45 -10.58
CA LEU A 75 6.43 14.43 -9.97
C LEU A 75 5.57 14.99 -8.83
N ARG A 76 4.34 14.46 -8.71
CA ARG A 76 3.45 14.74 -7.58
C ARG A 76 2.95 13.45 -6.97
N LEU A 77 2.95 13.39 -5.65
CA LEU A 77 2.24 12.37 -4.89
C LEU A 77 0.92 12.96 -4.42
N ALA A 78 -0.20 12.37 -4.83
CA ALA A 78 -1.54 12.76 -4.41
C ALA A 78 -2.17 11.61 -3.61
N THR A 79 -2.71 11.95 -2.45
CA THR A 79 -3.38 11.01 -1.55
C THR A 79 -4.79 11.51 -1.28
N GLU A 80 -5.77 10.62 -1.42
CA GLU A 80 -7.16 10.84 -1.02
C GLU A 80 -7.55 9.78 0.01
N ILE A 81 -8.19 10.21 1.10
CA ILE A 81 -8.85 9.32 2.06
C ILE A 81 -10.35 9.40 1.78
N LYS A 82 -10.97 8.23 1.58
CA LYS A 82 -12.40 8.10 1.27
C LYS A 82 -13.11 7.40 2.41
N ASP A 83 -14.35 7.79 2.67
CA ASP A 83 -15.24 7.07 3.58
C ASP A 83 -15.87 5.83 2.90
N ALA A 84 -16.67 5.08 3.66
CA ALA A 84 -17.37 3.89 3.18
C ALA A 84 -18.38 4.17 2.04
N ALA A 85 -18.81 5.42 1.87
CA ALA A 85 -19.67 5.84 0.75
C ALA A 85 -18.85 6.26 -0.49
N GLY A 86 -17.52 6.19 -0.42
CA GLY A 86 -16.61 6.61 -1.49
C GLY A 86 -16.37 8.11 -1.55
N LYS A 87 -16.86 8.89 -0.58
CA LYS A 87 -16.67 10.34 -0.53
C LYS A 87 -15.29 10.67 0.02
N THR A 88 -14.57 11.57 -0.64
CA THR A 88 -13.28 12.08 -0.15
C THR A 88 -13.49 12.91 1.12
N VAL A 89 -12.89 12.47 2.23
CA VAL A 89 -12.96 13.13 3.54
C VAL A 89 -11.68 13.88 3.90
N SER A 90 -10.57 13.58 3.22
CA SER A 90 -9.32 14.33 3.28
C SER A 90 -8.52 14.09 2.01
N ALA A 91 -7.79 15.11 1.54
CA ALA A 91 -6.89 14.98 0.39
C ALA A 91 -5.65 15.84 0.60
N PHE A 92 -4.51 15.39 0.07
CA PHE A 92 -3.26 16.14 0.11
C PHE A 92 -2.39 15.80 -1.11
N SER A 93 -1.65 16.79 -1.62
CA SER A 93 -0.68 16.57 -2.69
C SER A 93 0.61 17.33 -2.41
N SER A 94 1.74 16.67 -2.67
CA SER A 94 3.09 17.23 -2.54
C SER A 94 3.90 16.96 -3.80
N VAL A 95 4.78 17.89 -4.14
CA VAL A 95 5.81 17.68 -5.17
C VAL A 95 6.86 16.72 -4.59
N LEU A 96 7.23 15.71 -5.36
CA LEU A 96 8.30 14.80 -4.97
C LEU A 96 9.64 15.39 -5.41
N LEU A 97 10.55 15.55 -4.46
CA LEU A 97 11.94 15.88 -4.74
C LEU A 97 12.76 14.58 -4.70
N ALA A 98 13.71 14.43 -5.61
CA ALA A 98 14.56 13.23 -5.72
C ALA A 98 15.54 13.04 -4.53
N THR A 99 15.37 13.79 -3.44
CA THR A 99 16.29 13.88 -2.31
C THR A 99 16.02 12.87 -1.19
N ASP A 100 14.84 12.25 -1.17
CA ASP A 100 14.33 11.56 0.02
C ASP A 100 14.46 10.01 -0.05
N ASP A 101 15.41 9.49 -0.84
CA ASP A 101 15.61 8.03 -1.06
C ASP A 101 14.31 7.31 -1.49
N GLY A 102 13.43 8.05 -2.17
CA GLY A 102 12.12 7.57 -2.60
C GLY A 102 11.09 7.39 -1.47
N GLN A 103 11.36 7.83 -0.24
CA GLN A 103 10.43 7.72 0.90
C GLN A 103 9.79 9.07 1.22
N PHE A 104 8.47 9.14 1.07
CA PHE A 104 7.71 10.38 1.24
C PHE A 104 6.69 10.26 2.36
N GLU A 105 6.63 11.27 3.21
CA GLU A 105 5.67 11.36 4.31
C GLU A 105 4.59 12.40 4.01
N GLN A 106 3.33 12.03 4.21
CA GLN A 106 2.19 12.93 4.12
C GLN A 106 1.33 12.82 5.37
N GLN A 107 0.88 13.97 5.89
CA GLN A 107 -0.02 14.04 7.03
C GLN A 107 -1.38 14.56 6.58
N LEU A 108 -2.44 13.81 6.90
CA LEU A 108 -3.82 14.15 6.57
C LEU A 108 -4.66 14.21 7.85
N ILE A 109 -5.71 15.04 7.84
CA ILE A 109 -6.65 15.17 8.96
C ILE A 109 -8.02 14.71 8.49
N VAL A 110 -8.56 13.70 9.17
CA VAL A 110 -9.95 13.25 8.97
C VAL A 110 -10.79 13.82 10.09
N ASN A 111 -11.69 14.75 9.76
CA ASN A 111 -12.62 15.33 10.73
C ASN A 111 -13.76 14.34 11.00
N THR A 112 -14.21 14.28 12.26
CA THR A 112 -15.30 13.39 12.72
C THR A 112 -15.15 11.96 12.18
N PRO A 113 -14.03 11.27 12.50
CA PRO A 113 -13.73 9.97 11.91
C PRO A 113 -14.73 8.90 12.36
N ALA A 114 -15.14 8.03 11.43
CA ALA A 114 -15.88 6.83 11.77
C ALA A 114 -14.93 5.82 12.44
N LEU A 115 -14.92 5.79 13.78
CA LEU A 115 -13.97 4.98 14.54
C LEU A 115 -14.24 3.48 14.35
N ARG A 116 -13.17 2.70 14.24
CA ARG A 116 -13.23 1.24 14.12
C ARG A 116 -13.20 0.58 15.49
N SER A 117 -14.12 -0.33 15.76
CA SER A 117 -14.13 -1.24 16.91
C SER A 117 -14.59 -2.65 16.46
N PRO A 118 -14.53 -3.68 17.32
CA PRO A 118 -15.12 -4.99 17.02
C PRO A 118 -16.62 -4.93 16.68
N GLU A 119 -17.36 -4.03 17.33
CA GLU A 119 -18.81 -3.82 17.15
C GLU A 119 -19.11 -2.90 15.95
N THR A 120 -18.22 -1.96 15.64
CA THR A 120 -18.35 -1.02 14.52
C THR A 120 -17.10 -1.08 13.63
N PRO A 121 -17.01 -2.04 12.69
CA PRO A 121 -15.80 -2.27 11.89
C PRO A 121 -15.72 -1.31 10.69
N ASN A 122 -15.77 0.01 10.94
CA ASN A 122 -15.57 1.03 9.92
C ASN A 122 -14.19 0.88 9.25
N LEU A 123 -14.13 1.12 7.93
CA LEU A 123 -12.94 1.01 7.08
C LEU A 123 -12.64 2.34 6.40
#